data_AF-A0A087VY05-F1
#
_entry.id   AF-A0A087VY05-F1
#
_cell.length_a   1.000
_cell.length_b   1.000
_cell.length_c   1.000
_cell.angle_alpha   90.00
_cell.angle_beta   90.00
_cell.angle_gamma   90.00
#
_symmetry.space_group_name_H-M   'P 1'
#
loop_
_entity.id
_entity.type
_entity.pdbx_description
1 polymer ?
#
loop_
_entity_poly.entity_id
_entity_poly.type
_entity_poly.pdbx_seq_one_letter_code
_entity_poly.pdbx_strand_id
1 'polypeptide(L)'
;MSAYLLALLFLTTTLAVASDSSKDLGEFRDCVKVCSDQYWKCLEQVGNLWKDFARNRRKIFPIINACCMKKARREDASPEDSFAACTRIRCGALLFGCQIVKNRKG
;
A
#
# COMPACT_ATOMS: atom_id res chain seq x y z
N MET A 1 -6.19 -44.98 -24.65
CA MET A 1 -6.53 -43.65 -24.10
C MET A 1 -5.72 -42.63 -24.90
N SER A 2 -6.40 -41.80 -25.69
CA SER A 2 -5.79 -40.99 -26.75
C SER A 2 -4.93 -39.85 -26.19
N ALA A 3 -3.69 -39.69 -26.68
CA ALA A 3 -2.75 -38.64 -26.26
C ALA A 3 -3.32 -37.21 -26.36
N TYR A 4 -4.33 -37.02 -27.20
CA TYR A 4 -5.08 -35.77 -27.34
C TYR A 4 -5.89 -35.38 -26.09
N LEU A 5 -6.38 -36.35 -25.30
CA LEU A 5 -7.12 -36.07 -24.07
C LEU A 5 -6.20 -35.55 -22.96
N LEU A 6 -4.96 -36.05 -22.90
CA LEU A 6 -3.95 -35.56 -21.94
C LEU A 6 -3.47 -34.15 -22.33
N ALA A 7 -3.24 -33.89 -23.62
CA ALA A 7 -2.84 -32.56 -24.09
C ALA A 7 -3.92 -31.48 -23.84
N LEU A 8 -5.20 -31.81 -23.99
CA LEU A 8 -6.31 -30.90 -23.69
C LEU A 8 -6.46 -30.62 -22.18
N LEU A 9 -6.19 -31.61 -21.32
CA LEU A 9 -6.19 -31.42 -19.86
C LEU A 9 -5.05 -30.52 -19.38
N PHE A 10 -3.87 -30.58 -20.01
CA PHE A 10 -2.77 -29.68 -19.68
C PHE A 10 -3.05 -28.23 -20.11
N LEU A 11 -3.71 -28.00 -21.25
CA LEU A 11 -4.05 -26.64 -21.70
C LEU A 11 -5.10 -25.95 -20.82
N THR A 12 -6.07 -26.67 -20.24
CA THR A 12 -7.09 -26.02 -19.39
C THR A 12 -6.57 -25.62 -18.01
N THR A 13 -5.58 -26.33 -17.47
CA THR A 13 -4.98 -25.99 -16.17
C THR A 13 -4.20 -24.68 -16.17
N THR A 14 -3.58 -24.28 -17.28
CA THR A 14 -2.75 -23.06 -17.32
C THR A 14 -3.57 -21.76 -17.38
N LEU A 15 -4.76 -21.78 -17.99
CA LEU A 15 -5.64 -20.61 -18.08
C LEU A 15 -6.35 -20.27 -16.76
N ALA A 16 -6.65 -21.26 -15.91
CA ALA A 16 -7.33 -21.03 -14.64
C ALA A 16 -6.48 -20.20 -13.66
N VAL A 17 -5.16 -20.47 -13.59
CA VAL A 17 -4.23 -19.84 -12.62
C VAL A 17 -3.99 -18.35 -12.92
N ALA A 18 -4.03 -17.94 -14.19
CA ALA A 18 -3.86 -16.52 -14.55
C ALA A 18 -5.05 -15.65 -14.15
N SER A 19 -6.26 -16.21 -14.15
CA SER A 19 -7.48 -15.46 -13.81
C SER A 19 -7.60 -15.17 -12.31
N ASP A 20 -7.07 -16.06 -11.47
CA ASP A 20 -7.12 -15.97 -10.01
C ASP A 20 -6.15 -14.92 -9.47
N SER A 21 -4.91 -14.93 -9.95
CA SER A 21 -3.89 -13.94 -9.59
C SER A 21 -4.27 -12.50 -9.97
N SER A 22 -5.00 -12.30 -11.07
CA SER A 22 -5.46 -10.97 -11.46
C SER A 22 -6.56 -10.40 -10.54
N LYS A 23 -7.43 -11.26 -9.99
CA LYS A 23 -8.46 -10.85 -9.02
C LYS A 23 -7.83 -10.50 -7.67
N ASP A 24 -6.92 -11.35 -7.20
CA ASP A 24 -6.16 -11.14 -5.96
C ASP A 24 -5.36 -9.82 -5.97
N LEU A 25 -4.70 -9.50 -7.10
CA LEU A 25 -4.03 -8.21 -7.28
C LEU A 25 -4.98 -7.01 -7.29
N GLY A 26 -6.19 -7.19 -7.82
CA GLY A 26 -7.23 -6.16 -7.82
C GLY A 26 -7.69 -5.83 -6.41
N GLU A 27 -8.05 -6.86 -5.64
CA GLU A 27 -8.49 -6.74 -4.25
C GLU A 27 -7.39 -6.16 -3.35
N PHE A 28 -6.16 -6.63 -3.53
CA PHE A 28 -5.00 -6.08 -2.83
C PHE A 28 -4.81 -4.58 -3.10
N ARG A 29 -4.87 -4.18 -4.38
CA ARG A 29 -4.73 -2.77 -4.77
C ARG A 29 -5.84 -1.92 -4.18
N ASP A 30 -7.08 -2.40 -4.20
CA ASP A 30 -8.23 -1.68 -3.66
C ASP A 30 -8.13 -1.55 -2.13
N CYS A 31 -7.62 -2.57 -1.44
CA CYS A 31 -7.30 -2.49 -0.01
C CYS A 31 -6.22 -1.42 0.27
N VAL A 32 -5.10 -1.47 -0.46
CA VAL A 32 -4.01 -0.49 -0.29
C VAL A 32 -4.49 0.93 -0.59
N LYS A 33 -5.42 1.11 -1.54
CA LYS A 33 -6.02 2.41 -1.84
C LYS A 33 -6.74 3.02 -0.64
N VAL A 34 -7.53 2.24 0.10
CA VAL A 34 -8.18 2.71 1.33
C VAL A 34 -7.15 3.21 2.35
N CYS A 35 -6.07 2.44 2.54
CA CYS A 35 -4.98 2.83 3.43
C CYS A 35 -4.22 4.07 2.91
N SER A 36 -4.06 4.20 1.60
CA SER A 36 -3.42 5.36 0.96
C SER A 36 -4.26 6.62 1.12
N ASP A 37 -5.60 6.54 1.03
CA ASP A 37 -6.49 7.68 1.23
C ASP A 37 -6.43 8.17 2.69
N GLN A 38 -6.36 7.25 3.65
CA GLN A 38 -6.10 7.59 5.06
C GLN A 38 -4.74 8.27 5.23
N TYR A 39 -3.70 7.75 4.59
CA TYR A 39 -2.36 8.35 4.62
C TYR A 39 -2.38 9.77 4.06
N TRP A 40 -3.05 9.99 2.92
CA TRP A 40 -3.16 11.31 2.30
C TRP A 40 -3.87 12.33 3.20
N LYS A 41 -4.97 11.93 3.84
CA LYS A 41 -5.66 12.77 4.84
C LYS A 41 -4.73 13.15 6.01
N CYS A 42 -3.92 12.21 6.48
CA CYS A 42 -2.94 12.50 7.53
C CYS A 42 -1.89 13.54 7.08
N LEU A 43 -1.45 13.45 5.82
CA LEU A 43 -0.47 14.38 5.23
C LEU A 43 -0.99 15.81 5.02
N GLU A 44 -2.29 16.07 5.09
CA GLU A 44 -2.83 17.43 4.99
C GLU A 44 -2.24 18.37 6.05
N GLN A 45 -1.85 17.83 7.21
CA GLN A 45 -1.20 18.55 8.32
C GLN A 45 0.12 19.23 7.91
N VAL A 46 0.82 18.69 6.91
CA VAL A 46 2.08 19.27 6.40
C VAL A 46 1.87 20.16 5.18
N GLY A 47 0.63 20.31 4.68
CA GLY A 47 0.29 21.03 3.45
C GLY A 47 0.94 22.42 3.34
N ASN A 48 0.76 23.26 4.36
CA ASN A 48 1.33 24.61 4.38
C ASN A 48 2.84 24.63 4.63
N LEU A 49 3.38 23.61 5.30
CA LEU A 49 4.80 23.51 5.62
C LEU A 49 5.65 23.26 4.37
N TRP A 50 5.09 22.60 3.35
CA TRP A 50 5.78 22.31 2.10
C TRP A 50 6.23 23.54 1.31
N LYS A 51 5.53 24.68 1.46
CA LYS A 51 5.87 25.95 0.77
C LYS A 51 7.30 26.41 1.05
N ASP A 52 7.77 26.21 2.28
CA ASP A 52 9.17 26.42 2.67
C ASP A 52 9.72 25.14 3.30
N PHE A 53 9.89 24.11 2.47
CA PHE A 53 10.40 22.81 2.90
C PHE A 53 11.75 22.94 3.62
N ALA A 54 12.67 23.78 3.14
CA ALA A 54 14.01 23.91 3.72
C ALA A 54 13.94 24.35 5.18
N ARG A 55 13.12 25.36 5.48
CA ARG A 55 12.89 25.85 6.84
C ARG A 55 12.07 24.88 7.69
N ASN A 56 11.08 24.21 7.08
CA ASN A 56 10.11 23.39 7.81
C ASN A 56 10.45 21.90 7.88
N ARG A 57 11.53 21.43 7.24
CA ARG A 57 11.88 20.00 7.16
C ARG A 57 11.87 19.28 8.52
N ARG A 58 12.33 19.96 9.58
CA ARG A 58 12.35 19.41 10.96
C ARG A 58 10.96 19.19 11.56
N LYS A 59 9.95 19.91 11.07
CA LYS A 59 8.54 19.74 11.45
C LYS A 59 7.83 18.74 10.53
N ILE A 60 8.16 18.77 9.25
CA ILE A 60 7.56 17.91 8.23
C ILE A 60 7.86 16.43 8.49
N PHE A 61 9.14 16.07 8.66
CA PHE A 61 9.52 14.66 8.77
C PHE A 61 8.89 13.91 9.95
N PRO A 62 8.81 14.47 11.17
CA PRO A 62 8.11 13.80 12.26
C PRO A 62 6.63 13.51 11.95
N ILE A 63 5.93 14.44 11.30
CA ILE A 63 4.52 14.26 10.94
C ILE A 63 4.38 13.16 9.87
N ILE A 64 5.20 13.21 8.81
CA ILE A 64 5.18 12.17 7.77
C ILE A 64 5.50 10.80 8.35
N ASN A 65 6.53 10.70 9.20
CA ASN A 65 6.92 9.43 9.82
C ASN A 65 5.81 8.90 10.74
N ALA A 66 5.10 9.78 11.45
CA ALA A 66 3.93 9.38 12.23
C ALA A 66 2.82 8.85 11.32
N CYS A 67 2.42 9.61 10.29
CA CYS A 67 1.42 9.17 9.32
C CYS A 67 1.78 7.86 8.63
N CYS A 68 3.08 7.62 8.40
CA CYS A 68 3.57 6.44 7.71
C CYS A 68 3.66 5.20 8.63
N MET A 69 4.36 5.31 9.77
CA MET A 69 4.86 4.15 10.53
C MET A 69 4.42 4.12 12.01
N LYS A 70 3.65 5.10 12.51
CA LYS A 70 3.26 5.13 13.92
C LYS A 70 2.64 3.79 14.34
N LYS A 71 3.24 3.18 15.35
CA LYS A 71 2.83 1.87 15.92
C LYS A 71 2.75 0.72 14.91
N ALA A 72 3.28 0.82 13.69
CA ALA A 72 3.08 -0.19 12.64
C ALA A 72 3.47 -1.63 13.04
N ARG A 73 4.45 -1.78 13.94
CA ARG A 73 4.94 -3.08 14.45
C ARG A 73 4.40 -3.49 15.83
N ARG A 74 3.57 -2.65 16.44
CA ARG A 74 2.96 -2.92 17.74
C ARG A 74 1.83 -3.94 17.59
N GLU A 75 1.67 -4.80 18.59
CA GLU A 75 0.58 -5.78 18.65
C GLU A 75 -0.79 -5.09 18.83
N ASP A 76 -0.83 -4.00 19.60
CA ASP A 76 -2.03 -3.18 19.88
C ASP A 76 -2.26 -2.06 18.84
N ALA A 77 -1.65 -2.16 17.66
CA ALA A 77 -1.86 -1.18 16.60
C ALA A 77 -3.28 -1.26 16.02
N SER A 78 -3.90 -0.12 15.75
CA SER A 78 -5.13 -0.05 14.96
C SER A 78 -4.80 0.33 13.50
N PRO A 79 -5.67 0.00 12.52
CA PRO A 79 -5.47 0.44 11.14
C PRO A 79 -5.34 1.96 11.00
N GLU A 80 -5.96 2.72 11.89
CA GLU A 80 -6.00 4.19 11.87
C GLU A 80 -4.69 4.83 12.36
N ASP A 81 -3.82 4.08 13.03
CA ASP A 81 -2.57 4.60 13.61
C ASP A 81 -1.59 5.12 12.55
N SER A 82 -1.46 4.41 11.42
CA SER A 82 -0.56 4.79 10.33
C SER A 82 -0.85 4.02 9.03
N PHE A 83 -0.27 4.46 7.92
CA PHE A 83 -0.35 3.74 6.65
C PHE A 83 0.14 2.28 6.76
N ALA A 84 1.31 2.07 7.35
CA ALA A 84 1.87 0.74 7.55
C ALA A 84 1.09 -0.13 8.54
N ALA A 85 0.42 0.46 9.54
CA ALA A 85 -0.50 -0.28 10.40
C ALA A 85 -1.74 -0.74 9.59
N CYS A 86 -2.31 0.16 8.79
CA CYS A 86 -3.44 -0.15 7.91
C CYS A 86 -3.11 -1.27 6.93
N THR A 87 -2.02 -1.17 6.16
CA THR A 87 -1.68 -2.19 5.15
C THR A 87 -1.36 -3.54 5.79
N ARG A 88 -0.71 -3.55 6.96
CA ARG A 88 -0.40 -4.79 7.68
C ARG A 88 -1.67 -5.47 8.16
N ILE A 89 -2.58 -4.72 8.78
CA ILE A 89 -3.77 -5.29 9.43
C ILE A 89 -4.86 -5.61 8.41
N ARG A 90 -5.10 -4.72 7.44
CA ARG A 90 -6.21 -4.88 6.47
C ARG A 90 -5.80 -5.63 5.22
N CYS A 91 -4.57 -5.43 4.74
CA CYS A 91 -4.13 -5.94 3.43
C CYS A 91 -3.06 -7.04 3.54
N GLY A 92 -2.70 -7.47 4.76
CA GLY A 92 -1.66 -8.49 4.98
C GLY A 92 -0.25 -8.08 4.54
N ALA A 93 -0.01 -6.79 4.29
CA ALA A 93 1.25 -6.29 3.71
C ALA A 93 2.08 -5.46 4.68
N LEU A 94 3.30 -5.94 4.94
CA LEU A 94 4.29 -5.25 5.76
C LEU A 94 5.02 -4.18 4.94
N LEU A 95 4.98 -2.94 5.44
CA LEU A 95 5.76 -1.83 4.91
C LEU A 95 6.99 -1.57 5.78
N PHE A 96 8.10 -1.19 5.13
CA PHE A 96 9.35 -0.81 5.80
C PHE A 96 9.56 0.70 5.88
N GLY A 97 8.76 1.48 5.16
CA GLY A 97 8.79 2.95 5.15
C GLY A 97 7.93 3.53 4.05
N CYS A 98 7.85 4.85 3.99
CA CYS A 98 7.16 5.59 2.94
C CYS A 98 8.17 6.40 2.15
N GLN A 99 8.10 6.30 0.82
CA GLN A 99 8.86 7.17 -0.06
C GLN A 99 8.12 8.50 -0.23
N ILE A 100 8.82 9.61 -0.02
CA ILE A 100 8.31 10.95 -0.31
C ILE A 100 8.77 11.32 -1.72
N VAL A 101 7.82 11.52 -2.63
CA VAL A 101 8.09 11.95 -4.00
C VAL A 101 7.62 13.39 -4.18
N LYS A 102 8.53 14.30 -4.56
CA LYS A 102 8.15 15.67 -4.95
C LYS A 102 7.62 15.63 -6.38
N ASN A 103 6.37 16.01 -6.58
CA ASN A 103 5.82 16.11 -7.92
C ASN A 103 6.40 17.36 -8.62
N ARG A 104 6.92 17.23 -9.85
CA ARG A 104 7.56 18.35 -10.59
C ARG A 104 6.57 19.37 -11.18
N LYS A 105 5.26 19.15 -11.05
CA LYS A 105 4.20 19.99 -11.63
C LYS A 105 3.67 21.07 -10.66
N GLY A 106 4.55 21.67 -9.86
CA GLY A 106 4.22 22.75 -8.93
C GLY A 106 5.40 23.69 -8.76
#